data_AF-A0AA93BDU2-F1
#
_entry.id   AF-A0AA93BDU2-F1
#
_cell.length_a   1.000
_cell.length_b   1.000
_cell.length_c   1.000
_cell.angle_alpha   90.00
_cell.angle_beta   90.00
_cell.angle_gamma   90.00
#
_symmetry.space_group_name_H-M   'P 1'
#
loop_
_entity.id
_entity.type
_entity.pdbx_description
1 polymer ?
#
loop_
_entity_poly.entity_id
_entity_poly.type
_entity_poly.pdbx_seq_one_letter_code
_entity_poly.pdbx_strand_id
1 'polypeptide(L)'
;MRTKNIQDTQLDFLVSAMSHGNFQTTDQILGWMKSQNEEVVSNIMQIPISELRGWSYRDDRIRHNSGKFFSIDGIHIRTNYRNTPEWDQPIINQPEIGFLGFIVKKFNGVLHFLLQAKIEPGNLNIVQLSPTLQATRSNYTRVHGGKAPTYLEYFNGEKDVLILVDQLQSEQGARFLHKRNRNIIVEVGEDEELEVKEGYIWASLGQIKELLRYPNVVNMDSRTVISCINFGSYSEHSLRLLDAVKRMNGIHSSKPDSFLYSVLSGDNHLNELQDIIQWITSLKFKYELDVTPVGISEMKNWIYDGDTIHHESGKYFDVMGCRVEIGNREVVSWDQPMVRSAQEGLMGFIVKKINGIYHFLVQAKLESGNFDIVEMAPTVQCLTGNYRKGKNEYTIPYLEQILNAPKDKIWYSSYQSEEGGRFFQEQNLNIIVEVGEEFPIEVEENYCWLTLNQMLSFVTYNNYLNIAARSLLSAISFY
;
A
#
# COMPACT_ATOMS: atom_id res chain seq x y z
N MET A 1 24.82 -8.12 12.21
CA MET A 1 23.88 -8.51 11.14
C MET A 1 24.59 -9.48 10.23
N ARG A 2 24.11 -10.73 10.13
CA ARG A 2 24.46 -11.58 9.00
C ARG A 2 23.78 -10.98 7.77
N THR A 3 24.52 -10.78 6.69
CA THR A 3 23.98 -10.37 5.41
C THR A 3 24.17 -11.54 4.45
N LYS A 4 23.05 -12.10 4.00
CA LYS A 4 23.02 -13.04 2.87
C LYS A 4 23.35 -12.26 1.60
N ASN A 5 23.91 -12.97 0.63
CA ASN A 5 24.16 -12.38 -0.67
C ASN A 5 22.82 -11.83 -1.22
N ILE A 6 22.80 -10.55 -1.58
CA ILE A 6 21.60 -9.86 -2.08
C ILE A 6 21.04 -10.56 -3.31
N GLN A 7 21.89 -11.09 -4.18
CA GLN A 7 21.48 -11.80 -5.39
C GLN A 7 20.74 -13.10 -5.05
N ASP A 8 21.22 -13.85 -4.05
CA ASP A 8 20.57 -15.08 -3.60
C ASP A 8 19.20 -14.79 -2.99
N THR A 9 19.09 -13.73 -2.17
CA THR A 9 17.81 -13.28 -1.60
C THR A 9 16.82 -12.88 -2.68
N GLN A 10 17.25 -12.12 -3.69
CA GLN A 10 16.40 -11.70 -4.81
C GLN A 10 15.90 -12.90 -5.64
N LEU A 11 16.78 -13.88 -5.87
CA LEU A 11 16.42 -15.13 -6.53
C LEU A 11 15.43 -15.95 -5.69
N ASP A 12 15.63 -16.05 -4.37
CA ASP A 12 14.71 -16.75 -3.47
C ASP A 12 13.30 -16.13 -3.49
N PHE A 13 13.21 -14.80 -3.54
CA PHE A 13 11.92 -14.12 -3.72
C PHE A 13 11.29 -14.42 -5.07
N LEU A 14 12.08 -14.47 -6.15
CA LEU A 14 11.59 -14.84 -7.49
C LEU A 14 11.06 -16.29 -7.51
N VAL A 15 11.79 -17.23 -6.90
CA VAL A 15 11.35 -18.62 -6.74
C VAL A 15 10.04 -18.69 -5.96
N SER A 16 9.92 -17.95 -4.86
CA SER A 16 8.68 -17.87 -4.08
C SER A 16 7.52 -17.25 -4.86
N ALA A 17 7.78 -16.22 -5.68
CA ALA A 17 6.75 -15.57 -6.52
C ALA A 17 6.20 -16.49 -7.63
N MET A 18 6.96 -17.52 -8.01
CA MET A 18 6.56 -18.51 -9.01
C MET A 18 6.04 -19.83 -8.39
N SER A 19 5.92 -19.89 -7.06
CA SER A 19 5.49 -21.09 -6.33
C SER A 19 4.02 -21.02 -5.92
N HIS A 20 3.37 -22.19 -5.83
CA HIS A 20 2.05 -22.36 -5.24
C HIS A 20 2.09 -22.76 -3.75
N GLY A 21 3.25 -22.67 -3.11
CA GLY A 21 3.46 -23.02 -1.70
C GLY A 21 3.55 -24.53 -1.44
N ASN A 22 3.84 -24.87 -0.17
CA ASN A 22 4.09 -26.25 0.28
C ASN A 22 3.07 -26.79 1.30
N PHE A 23 2.16 -25.94 1.80
CA PHE A 23 1.27 -26.30 2.90
C PHE A 23 -0.19 -26.35 2.45
N GLN A 24 -0.86 -25.20 2.44
CA GLN A 24 -2.23 -25.05 1.97
C GLN A 24 -2.23 -24.56 0.51
N THR A 25 -3.26 -24.92 -0.25
CA THR A 25 -3.54 -24.29 -1.55
C THR A 25 -4.13 -22.89 -1.35
N THR A 26 -4.10 -22.05 -2.38
CA THR A 26 -4.73 -20.72 -2.35
C THR A 26 -6.22 -20.79 -1.97
N ASP A 27 -6.95 -21.76 -2.53
CA ASP A 27 -8.36 -22.00 -2.19
C ASP A 27 -8.57 -22.38 -0.72
N GLN A 28 -7.66 -23.16 -0.14
CA GLN A 28 -7.72 -23.49 1.29
C GLN A 28 -7.47 -22.27 2.16
N ILE A 29 -6.54 -21.38 1.76
CA ILE A 29 -6.31 -20.11 2.48
C ILE A 29 -7.55 -19.21 2.40
N LEU A 30 -8.22 -19.13 1.23
CA LEU A 30 -9.48 -18.41 1.08
C LEU A 30 -10.59 -19.00 1.96
N GLY A 31 -10.72 -20.33 1.99
CA GLY A 31 -11.66 -21.03 2.87
C GLY A 31 -11.38 -20.76 4.35
N TRP A 32 -10.12 -20.74 4.75
CA TRP A 32 -9.70 -20.38 6.11
C TRP A 32 -10.01 -18.91 6.44
N MET A 33 -9.73 -17.96 5.54
CA MET A 33 -10.08 -16.55 5.75
C MET A 33 -11.59 -16.33 5.86
N LYS A 34 -12.37 -17.10 5.11
CA LYS A 34 -13.83 -17.09 5.23
C LYS A 34 -14.27 -17.57 6.61
N SER A 35 -13.71 -18.66 7.13
CA SER A 35 -14.08 -19.15 8.48
C SER A 35 -13.66 -18.17 9.57
N GLN A 36 -12.47 -17.55 9.46
CA GLN A 36 -12.05 -16.49 10.38
C GLN A 36 -13.05 -15.32 10.42
N ASN A 37 -13.59 -14.93 9.26
CA ASN A 37 -14.61 -13.88 9.19
C ASN A 37 -15.97 -14.29 9.77
N GLU A 38 -16.39 -15.55 9.57
CA GLU A 38 -17.65 -16.07 10.10
C GLU A 38 -17.62 -16.29 11.62
N GLU A 39 -16.45 -16.58 12.18
CA GLU A 39 -16.26 -16.81 13.62
C GLU A 39 -16.12 -15.52 14.44
N VAL A 40 -15.66 -14.43 13.81
CA VAL A 40 -15.47 -13.16 14.52
C VAL A 40 -16.81 -12.49 14.81
N VAL A 41 -17.07 -12.26 16.10
CA VAL A 41 -18.21 -11.44 16.54
C VAL A 41 -17.72 -10.01 16.75
N SER A 42 -18.19 -9.10 15.91
CA SER A 42 -17.88 -7.68 16.05
C SER A 42 -19.13 -6.81 15.95
N ASN A 43 -19.18 -5.77 16.76
CA ASN A 43 -20.14 -4.69 16.69
C ASN A 43 -19.37 -3.37 16.51
N ILE A 44 -19.45 -2.81 15.30
CA ILE A 44 -18.73 -1.61 14.90
C ILE A 44 -19.78 -0.57 14.54
N MET A 45 -19.90 0.47 15.36
CA MET A 45 -20.97 1.46 15.23
C MET A 45 -20.37 2.86 15.10
N GLN A 46 -20.93 3.66 14.18
CA GLN A 46 -20.68 5.10 14.19
C GLN A 46 -21.29 5.71 15.46
N ILE A 47 -20.52 6.56 16.12
CA ILE A 47 -20.98 7.38 17.25
C ILE A 47 -20.49 8.81 17.06
N PRO A 48 -21.13 9.80 17.70
CA PRO A 48 -20.64 11.17 17.66
C PRO A 48 -19.20 11.30 18.14
N ILE A 49 -18.39 12.12 17.48
CA ILE A 49 -17.02 12.43 17.93
C ILE A 49 -17.03 12.92 19.37
N SER A 50 -18.04 13.71 19.74
CA SER A 50 -18.24 14.22 21.11
C SER A 50 -18.50 13.13 22.16
N GLU A 51 -18.88 11.91 21.75
CA GLU A 51 -19.13 10.76 22.63
C GLU A 51 -17.96 9.76 22.69
N LEU A 52 -16.87 9.98 21.96
CA LEU A 52 -15.71 9.09 21.95
C LEU A 52 -15.07 8.99 23.34
N ARG A 53 -15.11 7.80 23.94
CA ARG A 53 -14.42 7.54 25.21
C ARG A 53 -12.90 7.62 25.03
N GLY A 54 -12.25 8.37 25.90
CA GLY A 54 -10.79 8.50 25.89
C GLY A 54 -10.24 9.47 24.85
N TRP A 55 -11.07 10.03 23.98
CA TRP A 55 -10.70 11.08 23.02
C TRP A 55 -11.32 12.41 23.44
N SER A 56 -10.66 13.52 23.10
CA SER A 56 -11.22 14.84 23.32
C SER A 56 -10.92 15.76 22.15
N TYR A 57 -11.92 16.55 21.79
CA TYR A 57 -11.74 17.76 21.01
C TYR A 57 -11.17 18.83 21.95
N ARG A 58 -9.94 19.28 21.71
CA ARG A 58 -9.31 20.36 22.50
C ARG A 58 -8.56 21.29 21.57
N ASP A 59 -8.77 22.58 21.78
CA ASP A 59 -7.94 23.69 21.31
C ASP A 59 -7.75 23.85 19.79
N ASP A 60 -8.18 22.91 18.95
CA ASP A 60 -8.01 22.88 17.49
C ASP A 60 -8.06 21.47 16.90
N ARG A 61 -7.96 20.40 17.70
CA ARG A 61 -7.73 19.02 17.21
C ARG A 61 -8.49 17.95 18.01
N ILE A 62 -8.65 16.76 17.41
CA ILE A 62 -9.13 15.56 18.11
C ILE A 62 -7.92 14.70 18.48
N ARG A 63 -7.75 14.38 19.77
CA ARG A 63 -6.65 13.54 20.25
C ARG A 63 -7.06 12.66 21.41
N HIS A 64 -6.34 11.56 21.60
CA HIS A 64 -6.54 10.70 22.76
C HIS A 64 -6.00 11.37 24.04
N ASN A 65 -6.69 11.20 25.16
CA ASN A 65 -6.39 11.82 26.45
C ASN A 65 -5.02 11.42 27.02
N SER A 66 -4.47 10.29 26.58
CA SER A 66 -3.11 9.85 26.93
C SER A 66 -2.00 10.56 26.15
N GLY A 67 -2.34 11.31 25.09
CA GLY A 67 -1.38 11.92 24.16
C GLY A 67 -0.71 10.93 23.19
N LYS A 68 -1.23 9.71 23.08
CA LYS A 68 -0.69 8.64 22.21
C LYS A 68 -1.63 8.34 21.03
N PHE A 69 -1.31 7.30 20.26
CA PHE A 69 -1.99 6.90 19.02
C PHE A 69 -1.76 7.91 17.89
N PHE A 70 -2.79 8.66 17.53
CA PHE A 70 -2.79 9.67 16.49
C PHE A 70 -3.68 10.84 16.92
N SER A 71 -3.64 11.94 16.19
CA SER A 71 -4.63 13.01 16.25
C SER A 71 -5.24 13.26 14.88
N ILE A 72 -6.40 13.90 14.87
CA ILE A 72 -6.96 14.56 13.70
C ILE A 72 -6.70 16.06 13.90
N ASP A 73 -5.80 16.60 13.10
CA ASP A 73 -5.44 18.01 13.09
C ASP A 73 -6.08 18.71 11.89
N GLY A 74 -6.25 20.03 11.94
CA GLY A 74 -6.53 20.84 10.76
C GLY A 74 -5.23 21.33 10.12
N ILE A 75 -5.19 21.34 8.78
CA ILE A 75 -4.09 21.93 8.02
C ILE A 75 -4.61 22.89 6.96
N HIS A 76 -3.83 23.94 6.73
CA HIS A 76 -3.95 24.91 5.67
C HIS A 76 -2.83 24.69 4.67
N ILE A 77 -3.19 24.51 3.39
CA ILE A 77 -2.27 24.18 2.32
C ILE A 77 -2.22 25.34 1.33
N ARG A 78 -1.00 25.71 0.91
CA ARG A 78 -0.74 26.55 -0.26
C ARG A 78 0.21 25.87 -1.22
N THR A 79 -0.11 25.94 -2.50
CA THR A 79 0.69 25.31 -3.55
C THR A 79 0.47 26.01 -4.89
N ASN A 80 1.44 25.88 -5.79
CA ASN A 80 1.28 26.22 -7.20
C ASN A 80 0.97 24.97 -8.07
N TYR A 81 0.65 23.83 -7.45
CA TYR A 81 0.32 22.58 -8.13
C TYR A 81 -1.14 22.55 -8.59
N ARG A 82 -1.36 22.37 -9.89
CA ARG A 82 -2.69 22.31 -10.54
C ARG A 82 -3.53 23.57 -10.25
N ASN A 83 -4.87 23.45 -10.34
CA ASN A 83 -5.80 24.58 -10.39
C ASN A 83 -6.31 25.05 -9.02
N THR A 84 -5.99 24.35 -7.93
CA THR A 84 -6.44 24.69 -6.58
C THR A 84 -5.24 25.14 -5.76
N PRO A 85 -5.01 26.47 -5.65
CA PRO A 85 -3.77 26.97 -5.05
C PRO A 85 -3.78 26.97 -3.52
N GLU A 86 -4.97 26.90 -2.90
CA GLU A 86 -5.12 27.02 -1.45
C GLU A 86 -6.38 26.28 -0.99
N TRP A 87 -6.27 25.49 0.09
CA TRP A 87 -7.41 24.84 0.75
C TRP A 87 -7.08 24.45 2.19
N ASP A 88 -8.13 24.15 2.97
CA ASP A 88 -8.01 23.56 4.31
C ASP A 88 -8.52 22.12 4.27
N GLN A 89 -7.97 21.25 5.14
CA GLN A 89 -8.53 19.92 5.37
C GLN A 89 -8.14 19.35 6.73
N PRO A 90 -8.94 18.42 7.29
CA PRO A 90 -8.48 17.53 8.35
C PRO A 90 -7.34 16.63 7.82
N ILE A 91 -6.45 16.25 8.73
CA ILE A 91 -5.39 15.29 8.43
C ILE A 91 -5.06 14.44 9.65
N ILE A 92 -4.74 13.16 9.42
CA ILE A 92 -4.26 12.26 10.47
C ILE A 92 -2.80 12.60 10.76
N ASN A 93 -2.50 12.96 12.00
CA ASN A 93 -1.14 13.20 12.46
C ASN A 93 -0.71 12.09 13.43
N GLN A 94 0.26 11.29 13.00
CA GLN A 94 0.87 10.25 13.81
C GLN A 94 2.38 10.23 13.56
N PRO A 95 3.17 11.01 14.31
CA PRO A 95 4.62 11.16 14.07
C PRO A 95 5.43 9.93 14.52
N GLU A 96 4.77 8.82 14.87
CA GLU A 96 5.41 7.55 15.22
C GLU A 96 5.68 6.68 13.98
N ILE A 97 6.86 6.05 13.92
CA ILE A 97 7.18 5.01 12.94
C ILE A 97 6.83 3.65 13.54
N GLY A 98 5.86 2.95 12.93
CA GLY A 98 5.49 1.59 13.28
C GLY A 98 6.30 0.55 12.50
N PHE A 99 6.21 -0.71 12.93
CA PHE A 99 6.69 -1.88 12.19
C PHE A 99 5.56 -2.49 11.37
N LEU A 100 5.84 -2.74 10.09
CA LEU A 100 5.08 -3.61 9.20
C LEU A 100 6.03 -4.72 8.75
N GLY A 101 5.90 -5.90 9.35
CA GLY A 101 6.94 -6.92 9.35
C GLY A 101 6.46 -8.29 8.91
N PHE A 102 7.12 -8.90 7.94
CA PHE A 102 6.99 -10.32 7.66
C PHE A 102 8.15 -11.12 8.24
N ILE A 103 7.82 -12.22 8.92
CA ILE A 103 8.74 -13.33 9.11
C ILE A 103 8.60 -14.25 7.91
N VAL A 104 9.75 -14.65 7.35
CA VAL A 104 9.83 -15.66 6.30
C VAL A 104 10.69 -16.83 6.74
N LYS A 105 10.34 -18.02 6.23
CA LYS A 105 11.13 -19.24 6.41
C LYS A 105 11.13 -20.04 5.12
N LYS A 106 12.26 -20.68 4.79
CA LYS A 106 12.34 -21.60 3.66
C LYS A 106 11.77 -22.95 4.05
N PHE A 107 10.90 -23.47 3.18
CA PHE A 107 10.43 -24.85 3.22
C PHE A 107 10.66 -25.43 1.84
N ASN A 108 11.33 -26.58 1.73
CA ASN A 108 11.67 -27.22 0.45
C ASN A 108 12.23 -26.24 -0.61
N GLY A 109 13.12 -25.33 -0.18
CA GLY A 109 13.74 -24.32 -1.06
C GLY A 109 12.88 -23.10 -1.41
N VAL A 110 11.64 -23.00 -0.90
CA VAL A 110 10.70 -21.90 -1.19
C VAL A 110 10.48 -21.05 0.05
N LEU A 111 10.70 -19.73 -0.04
CA LEU A 111 10.32 -18.79 1.02
C LEU A 111 8.81 -18.77 1.19
N HIS A 112 8.35 -18.97 2.42
CA HIS A 112 6.97 -18.73 2.84
C HIS A 112 6.95 -17.55 3.80
N PHE A 113 5.87 -16.79 3.78
CA PHE A 113 5.59 -15.63 4.61
C PHE A 113 4.55 -16.00 5.65
N LEU A 114 4.79 -15.63 6.90
CA LEU A 114 3.85 -15.88 7.99
C LEU A 114 2.83 -14.74 8.03
N LEU A 115 1.65 -14.94 7.47
CA LEU A 115 0.58 -13.95 7.48
C LEU A 115 -0.26 -14.07 8.74
N GLN A 116 -0.86 -12.96 9.16
CA GLN A 116 -1.81 -12.92 10.27
C GLN A 116 -3.23 -12.63 9.73
N ALA A 117 -4.23 -13.42 10.14
CA ALA A 117 -5.63 -13.01 10.06
C ALA A 117 -5.88 -11.93 11.10
N LYS A 118 -5.92 -10.68 10.66
CA LYS A 118 -6.01 -9.51 11.53
C LYS A 118 -7.36 -8.85 11.41
N ILE A 119 -7.96 -8.63 12.57
CA ILE A 119 -9.20 -7.87 12.73
C ILE A 119 -8.85 -6.37 12.75
N GLU A 120 -9.47 -5.58 11.89
CA GLU A 120 -9.43 -4.12 11.96
C GLU A 120 -10.83 -3.54 11.77
N PRO A 121 -11.24 -2.54 12.58
CA PRO A 121 -12.62 -2.06 12.61
C PRO A 121 -13.09 -1.40 11.31
N GLY A 122 -12.16 -0.91 10.51
CA GLY A 122 -12.44 -0.26 9.24
C GLY A 122 -12.46 -1.21 8.04
N ASN A 123 -12.11 -2.48 8.21
CA ASN A 123 -12.11 -3.42 7.09
C ASN A 123 -13.55 -3.71 6.64
N LEU A 124 -13.78 -3.73 5.32
CA LEU A 124 -15.08 -4.17 4.78
C LEU A 124 -15.41 -5.61 5.19
N ASN A 125 -14.39 -6.47 5.12
CA ASN A 125 -14.47 -7.87 5.51
C ASN A 125 -13.74 -8.09 6.83
N ILE A 126 -13.96 -7.26 7.87
CA ILE A 126 -13.44 -7.33 9.26
C ILE A 126 -12.02 -7.94 9.44
N VAL A 127 -11.84 -9.23 9.15
CA VAL A 127 -10.58 -9.96 9.11
C VAL A 127 -9.92 -9.96 7.71
N GLN A 128 -8.68 -9.47 7.63
CA GLN A 128 -7.84 -9.52 6.42
C GLN A 128 -6.45 -10.10 6.73
N LEU A 129 -5.71 -10.53 5.70
CA LEU A 129 -4.33 -10.99 5.83
C LEU A 129 -3.38 -9.79 5.98
N SER A 130 -2.80 -9.65 7.17
CA SER A 130 -1.77 -8.66 7.48
C SER A 130 -0.37 -9.26 7.52
N PRO A 131 0.68 -8.41 7.61
CA PRO A 131 2.02 -8.87 7.96
C PRO A 131 2.03 -9.64 9.28
N THR A 132 3.09 -10.40 9.53
CA THR A 132 3.29 -11.13 10.79
C THR A 132 3.21 -10.20 12.00
N LEU A 133 3.79 -9.01 11.88
CA LEU A 133 3.77 -7.96 12.88
C LEU A 133 3.29 -6.66 12.25
N GLN A 134 2.23 -6.10 12.83
CA GLN A 134 1.77 -4.74 12.58
C GLN A 134 1.64 -4.03 13.92
N ALA A 135 2.60 -3.15 14.24
CA ALA A 135 2.69 -2.53 15.57
C ALA A 135 3.21 -1.09 15.52
N THR A 136 2.50 -0.16 16.18
CA THR A 136 2.97 1.20 16.42
C THR A 136 4.06 1.24 17.50
N ARG A 137 4.85 2.32 17.53
CA ARG A 137 5.90 2.53 18.54
C ARG A 137 5.36 2.53 19.96
N SER A 138 4.25 3.24 20.19
CA SER A 138 3.52 3.26 21.46
C SER A 138 3.12 1.86 21.95
N ASN A 139 2.78 0.94 21.05
CA ASN A 139 2.38 -0.42 21.39
C ASN A 139 3.58 -1.31 21.74
N TYR A 140 4.63 -1.36 20.91
CA TYR A 140 5.76 -2.27 21.16
C TYR A 140 6.68 -1.81 22.30
N THR A 141 6.71 -0.51 22.63
CA THR A 141 7.41 -0.01 23.82
C THR A 141 6.63 -0.23 25.13
N ARG A 142 5.44 -0.84 25.06
CA ARG A 142 4.58 -1.19 26.22
C ARG A 142 4.31 -0.02 27.16
N VAL A 143 4.21 1.21 26.64
CA VAL A 143 3.91 2.40 27.45
C VAL A 143 2.50 2.33 28.10
N HIS A 144 1.71 1.30 27.77
CA HIS A 144 0.38 1.04 28.33
C HIS A 144 0.33 -0.15 29.29
N GLY A 145 1.46 -0.82 29.57
CA GLY A 145 1.48 -2.03 30.40
C GLY A 145 0.80 -3.26 29.77
N GLY A 146 0.41 -3.18 28.49
CA GLY A 146 -0.19 -4.29 27.74
C GLY A 146 0.82 -5.39 27.41
N LYS A 147 0.29 -6.54 26.97
CA LYS A 147 1.12 -7.64 26.42
C LYS A 147 1.92 -7.15 25.22
N ALA A 148 3.14 -7.65 25.07
CA ALA A 148 3.93 -7.38 23.87
C ALA A 148 3.21 -7.95 22.64
N PRO A 149 3.24 -7.26 21.49
CA PRO A 149 2.79 -7.83 20.23
C PRO A 149 3.45 -9.19 19.96
N THR A 150 2.67 -10.15 19.46
CA THR A 150 3.18 -11.47 19.09
C THR A 150 4.32 -11.35 18.07
N TYR A 151 5.39 -12.13 18.28
CA TYR A 151 6.59 -12.16 17.45
C TYR A 151 7.43 -10.88 17.38
N LEU A 152 7.21 -9.90 18.28
CA LEU A 152 8.00 -8.66 18.32
C LEU A 152 9.51 -8.92 18.43
N GLU A 153 9.90 -9.99 19.12
CA GLU A 153 11.29 -10.39 19.37
C GLU A 153 12.12 -10.61 18.09
N TYR A 154 11.46 -10.90 16.95
CA TYR A 154 12.10 -11.06 15.65
C TYR A 154 12.40 -9.74 14.93
N PHE A 155 11.82 -8.63 15.39
CA PHE A 155 11.92 -7.32 14.73
C PHE A 155 12.64 -6.27 15.59
N ASN A 156 12.75 -6.51 16.90
CA ASN A 156 13.38 -5.59 17.85
C ASN A 156 14.85 -5.92 18.19
N GLY A 157 15.40 -6.99 17.60
CA GLY A 157 16.79 -7.41 17.78
C GLY A 157 17.02 -8.41 18.92
N GLU A 158 15.98 -8.91 19.59
CA GLU A 158 16.11 -9.95 20.61
C GLU A 158 16.46 -11.33 20.02
N LYS A 159 15.93 -11.66 18.83
CA LYS A 159 16.25 -12.87 18.08
C LYS A 159 17.28 -12.60 16.99
N ASP A 160 18.14 -13.58 16.72
CA ASP A 160 19.06 -13.54 15.57
C ASP A 160 18.27 -13.89 14.30
N VAL A 161 18.17 -12.92 13.40
CA VAL A 161 17.45 -13.03 12.14
C VAL A 161 18.29 -12.43 11.02
N LEU A 162 18.01 -12.88 9.81
CA LEU A 162 18.56 -12.28 8.61
C LEU A 162 17.55 -11.26 8.05
N ILE A 163 17.94 -10.00 7.93
CA ILE A 163 17.10 -8.96 7.34
C ILE A 163 17.20 -9.05 5.81
N LEU A 164 16.08 -9.28 5.13
CA LEU A 164 15.99 -9.35 3.67
C LEU A 164 15.53 -8.02 3.04
N VAL A 165 14.65 -7.31 3.74
CA VAL A 165 14.12 -5.98 3.36
C VAL A 165 14.00 -5.16 4.62
N ASP A 166 14.38 -3.87 4.57
CA ASP A 166 14.20 -2.92 5.67
C ASP A 166 14.20 -1.48 5.13
N GLN A 167 13.02 -0.89 5.01
CA GLN A 167 12.82 0.40 4.33
C GLN A 167 11.77 1.26 5.05
N LEU A 168 11.89 2.59 4.96
CA LEU A 168 10.86 3.51 5.44
C LEU A 168 9.99 3.98 4.27
N GLN A 169 8.73 3.59 4.26
CA GLN A 169 7.81 3.96 3.19
C GLN A 169 6.75 4.95 3.67
N SER A 170 6.37 5.90 2.81
CA SER A 170 5.32 6.90 3.02
C SER A 170 3.93 6.25 3.02
N GLU A 171 2.99 6.76 3.83
CA GLU A 171 1.58 6.35 3.79
C GLU A 171 0.75 7.26 2.83
N GLN A 172 -0.59 7.25 2.91
CA GLN A 172 -1.45 8.08 2.06
C GLN A 172 -1.26 9.57 2.36
N GLY A 173 -0.49 10.29 1.52
CA GLY A 173 -0.19 11.72 1.70
C GLY A 173 -1.44 12.62 1.70
N ALA A 174 -2.53 12.21 1.05
CA ALA A 174 -3.79 12.96 1.07
C ALA A 174 -4.56 12.89 2.40
N ARG A 175 -4.16 12.00 3.33
CA ARG A 175 -4.87 11.70 4.59
C ARG A 175 -3.98 11.66 5.82
N PHE A 176 -2.69 11.42 5.65
CA PHE A 176 -1.70 11.43 6.70
C PHE A 176 -0.68 12.53 6.50
N LEU A 177 -0.38 13.27 7.56
CA LEU A 177 0.68 14.26 7.56
C LEU A 177 2.02 13.57 7.80
N HIS A 178 2.87 13.52 6.78
CA HIS A 178 4.26 13.08 6.92
C HIS A 178 4.37 11.72 7.66
N LYS A 179 3.50 10.77 7.33
CA LYS A 179 3.52 9.44 7.95
C LYS A 179 4.40 8.50 7.16
N ARG A 180 5.22 7.74 7.89
CA ARG A 180 5.97 6.58 7.39
C ARG A 180 5.86 5.40 8.31
N ASN A 181 6.01 4.20 7.77
CA ASN A 181 6.22 2.97 8.53
C ASN A 181 7.47 2.23 8.05
N ARG A 182 8.07 1.46 8.97
CA ARG A 182 9.22 0.59 8.67
C ARG A 182 8.71 -0.73 8.11
N ASN A 183 8.90 -0.92 6.81
CA ASN A 183 8.55 -2.11 6.06
C ASN A 183 9.75 -3.07 6.12
N ILE A 184 9.58 -4.23 6.75
CA ILE A 184 10.69 -5.14 7.06
C ILE A 184 10.32 -6.60 6.76
N ILE A 185 11.27 -7.34 6.19
CA ILE A 185 11.15 -8.79 5.99
C ILE A 185 12.36 -9.46 6.63
N VAL A 186 12.13 -10.36 7.57
CA VAL A 186 13.18 -11.10 8.28
C VAL A 186 13.08 -12.59 8.00
N GLU A 187 14.19 -13.21 7.62
CA GLU A 187 14.34 -14.65 7.44
C GLU A 187 14.81 -15.28 8.75
N VAL A 188 14.05 -16.25 9.25
CA VAL A 188 14.47 -17.11 10.37
C VAL A 188 15.22 -18.31 9.83
N GLY A 189 16.24 -18.76 10.57
CA GLY A 189 17.06 -19.91 10.18
C GLY A 189 16.24 -21.19 10.01
N GLU A 190 16.73 -22.11 9.18
CA GLU A 190 16.07 -23.41 8.97
C GLU A 190 15.95 -24.20 10.28
N ASP A 191 16.94 -24.07 11.17
CA ASP A 191 16.98 -24.72 12.48
C ASP A 191 16.16 -24.02 13.58
N GLU A 192 15.70 -22.77 13.37
CA GLU A 192 14.88 -22.06 14.37
C GLU A 192 13.46 -22.66 14.38
N GLU A 193 13.08 -23.25 15.51
CA GLU A 193 11.70 -23.68 15.76
C GLU A 193 10.81 -22.46 16.04
N LEU A 194 10.01 -22.09 15.04
CA LEU A 194 9.01 -21.03 15.18
C LEU A 194 7.64 -21.67 15.41
N GLU A 195 7.09 -21.47 16.60
CA GLU A 195 5.73 -21.90 16.94
C GLU A 195 4.70 -21.02 16.21
N VAL A 196 3.93 -21.59 15.30
CA VAL A 196 2.85 -20.88 14.59
C VAL A 196 1.63 -20.76 15.51
N LYS A 197 1.41 -19.56 16.03
CA LYS A 197 0.24 -19.19 16.85
C LYS A 197 -1.06 -19.24 16.06
N GLU A 198 -2.18 -19.37 16.77
CA GLU A 198 -3.53 -19.25 16.21
C GLU A 198 -3.72 -17.91 15.49
N GLY A 199 -4.45 -17.93 14.37
CA GLY A 199 -4.65 -16.75 13.52
C GLY A 199 -3.47 -16.46 12.58
N TYR A 200 -2.48 -17.35 12.49
CA TYR A 200 -1.36 -17.21 11.54
C TYR A 200 -1.31 -18.37 10.54
N ILE A 201 -0.85 -18.08 9.32
CA ILE A 201 -0.74 -19.05 8.23
C ILE A 201 0.49 -18.78 7.36
N TRP A 202 1.10 -19.85 6.84
CA TRP A 202 2.20 -19.75 5.88
C TRP A 202 1.65 -19.69 4.45
N ALA A 203 2.13 -18.75 3.64
CA ALA A 203 1.89 -18.74 2.20
C ALA A 203 3.16 -18.34 1.45
N SER A 204 3.37 -18.89 0.25
CA SER A 204 4.41 -18.39 -0.66
C SER A 204 4.03 -17.02 -1.25
N LEU A 205 4.99 -16.30 -1.80
CA LEU A 205 4.74 -15.01 -2.44
C LEU A 205 3.82 -15.14 -3.67
N GLY A 206 3.91 -16.23 -4.42
CA GLY A 206 3.01 -16.52 -5.54
C GLY A 206 1.56 -16.65 -5.07
N GLN A 207 1.32 -17.38 -3.98
CA GLN A 207 -0.02 -17.46 -3.38
C GLN A 207 -0.53 -16.10 -2.90
N ILE A 208 0.30 -15.26 -2.28
CA ILE A 208 -0.13 -13.92 -1.85
C ILE A 208 -0.51 -13.04 -3.06
N LYS A 209 0.25 -13.13 -4.15
CA LYS A 209 -0.06 -12.44 -5.41
C LYS A 209 -1.35 -12.94 -6.05
N GLU A 210 -1.66 -14.22 -5.93
CA GLU A 210 -2.95 -14.79 -6.34
C GLU A 210 -4.09 -14.27 -5.44
N LEU A 211 -3.90 -14.25 -4.12
CA LEU A 211 -4.87 -13.73 -3.15
C LEU A 211 -5.19 -12.25 -3.40
N LEU A 212 -4.24 -11.45 -3.91
CA LEU A 212 -4.46 -10.06 -4.32
C LEU A 212 -5.41 -9.88 -5.51
N ARG A 213 -5.79 -10.96 -6.20
CA ARG A 213 -6.87 -10.93 -7.21
C ARG A 213 -8.25 -10.90 -6.57
N TYR A 214 -8.38 -11.35 -5.32
CA TYR A 214 -9.63 -11.39 -4.60
C TYR A 214 -9.84 -10.09 -3.82
N PRO A 215 -11.06 -9.52 -3.85
CA PRO A 215 -11.31 -8.27 -3.17
C PRO A 215 -11.10 -8.36 -1.67
N ASN A 216 -10.35 -7.40 -1.11
CA ASN A 216 -10.27 -7.17 0.34
C ASN A 216 -9.83 -8.42 1.16
N VAL A 217 -8.94 -9.25 0.61
CA VAL A 217 -8.37 -10.42 1.30
C VAL A 217 -7.00 -10.10 1.91
N VAL A 218 -6.14 -9.39 1.18
CA VAL A 218 -4.80 -9.00 1.62
C VAL A 218 -4.80 -7.52 1.96
N ASN A 219 -4.50 -7.20 3.22
CA ASN A 219 -4.61 -5.83 3.71
C ASN A 219 -3.54 -4.90 3.11
N MET A 220 -3.73 -3.60 3.32
CA MET A 220 -2.86 -2.56 2.78
C MET A 220 -1.41 -2.68 3.29
N ASP A 221 -1.23 -2.99 4.56
CA ASP A 221 0.09 -3.15 5.18
C ASP A 221 0.91 -4.30 4.57
N SER A 222 0.25 -5.42 4.24
CA SER A 222 0.88 -6.53 3.51
C SER A 222 1.34 -6.09 2.12
N ARG A 223 0.49 -5.34 1.40
CA ARG A 223 0.80 -4.86 0.04
C ARG A 223 2.01 -3.94 0.02
N THR A 224 2.11 -2.99 0.96
CA THR A 224 3.27 -2.09 1.02
C THR A 224 4.58 -2.85 1.32
N VAL A 225 4.58 -3.82 2.24
CA VAL A 225 5.81 -4.59 2.54
C VAL A 225 6.20 -5.46 1.34
N ILE A 226 5.25 -6.12 0.69
CA ILE A 226 5.50 -6.96 -0.49
C ILE A 226 6.03 -6.13 -1.67
N SER A 227 5.56 -4.88 -1.82
CA SER A 227 6.03 -3.99 -2.89
C SER A 227 7.52 -3.65 -2.80
N CYS A 228 8.13 -3.83 -1.61
CA CYS A 228 9.55 -3.57 -1.37
C CYS A 228 10.46 -4.73 -1.84
N ILE A 229 9.88 -5.83 -2.30
CA ILE A 229 10.62 -7.01 -2.76
C ILE A 229 11.24 -6.73 -4.13
N ASN A 230 12.55 -7.00 -4.23
CA ASN A 230 13.30 -6.97 -5.49
C ASN A 230 13.54 -8.39 -5.99
N PHE A 231 13.49 -8.57 -7.32
CA PHE A 231 13.67 -9.87 -7.98
C PHE A 231 15.03 -10.00 -8.70
N GLY A 232 15.87 -8.97 -8.57
CA GLY A 232 17.18 -8.88 -9.23
C GLY A 232 17.09 -8.20 -10.60
N SER A 233 18.26 -7.96 -11.18
CA SER A 233 18.42 -7.43 -12.53
C SER A 233 19.36 -8.35 -13.30
N TYR A 234 18.93 -8.73 -14.50
CA TYR A 234 19.61 -9.72 -15.33
C TYR A 234 19.87 -9.13 -16.70
N SER A 235 21.01 -9.50 -17.28
CA SER A 235 21.35 -9.10 -18.64
C SER A 235 20.38 -9.70 -19.66
N GLU A 236 20.19 -8.99 -20.77
CA GLU A 236 19.49 -9.50 -21.96
C GLU A 236 19.96 -10.92 -22.36
N HIS A 237 21.26 -11.20 -22.28
CA HIS A 237 21.83 -12.51 -22.60
C HIS A 237 21.31 -13.62 -21.66
N SER A 238 21.25 -13.34 -20.36
CA SER A 238 20.72 -14.28 -19.34
C SER A 238 19.23 -14.57 -19.56
N LEU A 239 18.45 -13.54 -19.90
CA LEU A 239 17.02 -13.68 -20.15
C LEU A 239 16.73 -14.47 -21.44
N ARG A 240 17.49 -14.21 -22.51
CA ARG A 240 17.41 -15.01 -23.75
C ARG A 240 17.78 -16.47 -23.54
N LEU A 241 18.78 -16.74 -22.69
CA LEU A 241 19.13 -18.11 -22.31
C LEU A 241 17.97 -18.80 -21.58
N LEU A 242 17.35 -18.12 -20.61
CA LEU A 242 16.19 -18.64 -19.89
C LEU A 242 15.04 -18.97 -20.85
N ASP A 243 14.75 -18.08 -21.81
CA ASP A 243 13.71 -18.31 -22.81
C ASP A 243 14.04 -19.50 -23.73
N ALA A 244 15.30 -19.66 -24.13
CA ALA A 244 15.75 -20.80 -24.92
C ALA A 244 15.55 -22.13 -24.14
N VAL A 245 15.92 -22.16 -22.85
CA VAL A 245 15.74 -23.33 -21.98
C VAL A 245 14.26 -23.64 -21.75
N LYS A 246 13.41 -22.62 -21.53
CA LYS A 246 11.95 -22.82 -21.40
C LYS A 246 11.35 -23.46 -22.65
N ARG A 247 11.74 -22.97 -23.84
CA ARG A 247 11.30 -23.53 -25.14
C ARG A 247 11.74 -24.98 -25.32
N MET A 248 12.98 -25.31 -24.92
CA MET A 248 13.47 -26.70 -24.97
C MET A 248 12.64 -27.65 -24.09
N ASN A 249 12.16 -27.17 -22.95
CA ASN A 249 11.33 -27.96 -22.02
C ASN A 249 9.84 -27.97 -22.39
N GLY A 250 9.46 -27.54 -23.60
CA GLY A 250 8.06 -27.51 -24.05
C GLY A 250 7.18 -26.50 -23.30
N ILE A 251 7.80 -25.60 -22.52
CA ILE A 251 7.10 -24.49 -21.87
C ILE A 251 6.91 -23.40 -22.92
N HIS A 252 5.85 -23.55 -23.72
CA HIS A 252 5.38 -22.50 -24.59
C HIS A 252 4.59 -21.51 -23.73
N SER A 253 5.17 -20.34 -23.44
CA SER A 253 4.43 -19.28 -22.76
C SER A 253 3.21 -18.89 -23.61
N SER A 254 2.01 -19.21 -23.14
CA SER A 254 0.75 -18.80 -23.79
C SER A 254 0.62 -17.27 -23.88
N LYS A 255 1.34 -16.55 -23.02
CA LYS A 255 1.68 -15.14 -23.16
C LYS A 255 3.21 -14.97 -23.13
N PRO A 256 3.89 -14.81 -24.28
CA PRO A 256 5.29 -14.34 -24.29
C PRO A 256 5.44 -12.94 -23.66
N ASP A 257 4.31 -12.26 -23.46
CA ASP A 257 4.13 -10.96 -22.83
C ASP A 257 3.74 -11.14 -21.36
N SER A 258 4.71 -11.12 -20.44
CA SER A 258 4.44 -11.02 -19.00
C SER A 258 5.29 -9.91 -18.41
N PHE A 259 4.83 -9.29 -17.32
CA PHE A 259 5.62 -8.30 -16.58
C PHE A 259 6.96 -8.86 -16.05
N LEU A 260 7.17 -10.19 -16.12
CA LEU A 260 8.42 -10.85 -15.77
C LEU A 260 9.63 -10.29 -16.55
N TYR A 261 9.47 -9.98 -17.83
CA TYR A 261 10.60 -9.40 -18.57
C TYR A 261 10.91 -7.98 -18.09
N SER A 262 9.86 -7.17 -17.88
CA SER A 262 9.99 -5.78 -17.39
C SER A 262 10.56 -5.70 -15.97
N VAL A 263 10.32 -6.72 -15.12
CA VAL A 263 10.88 -6.74 -13.75
C VAL A 263 12.34 -7.18 -13.72
N LEU A 264 12.74 -8.11 -14.59
CA LEU A 264 14.08 -8.71 -14.56
C LEU A 264 15.09 -7.97 -15.45
N SER A 265 14.64 -7.31 -16.52
CA SER A 265 15.52 -6.60 -17.46
C SER A 265 16.02 -5.29 -16.84
N GLY A 266 17.35 -5.14 -16.76
CA GLY A 266 17.98 -3.83 -16.53
C GLY A 266 18.12 -2.99 -17.83
N ASP A 267 17.90 -3.62 -18.98
CA ASP A 267 18.06 -3.03 -20.31
C ASP A 267 16.70 -2.67 -20.94
N ASN A 268 16.72 -2.03 -22.12
CA ASN A 268 15.56 -1.70 -22.97
C ASN A 268 14.57 -0.68 -22.39
N HIS A 269 14.92 0.03 -21.31
CA HIS A 269 14.11 1.13 -20.82
C HIS A 269 14.08 2.31 -21.81
N LEU A 270 12.98 3.05 -21.85
CA LEU A 270 12.84 4.27 -22.65
C LEU A 270 13.68 5.42 -22.07
N ASN A 271 13.63 5.60 -20.75
CA ASN A 271 14.31 6.67 -20.04
C ASN A 271 15.44 6.07 -19.20
N GLU A 272 16.61 6.71 -19.17
CA GLU A 272 17.69 6.33 -18.26
C GLU A 272 17.29 6.66 -16.80
N LEU A 273 17.91 5.97 -15.84
CA LEU A 273 17.67 6.26 -14.41
C LEU A 273 17.98 7.74 -14.08
N GLN A 274 19.03 8.29 -14.69
CA GLN A 274 19.43 9.70 -14.49
C GLN A 274 18.36 10.67 -15.02
N ASP A 275 17.74 10.36 -16.16
CA ASP A 275 16.68 11.19 -16.74
C ASP A 275 15.44 11.20 -15.84
N ILE A 276 15.08 10.03 -15.27
CA ILE A 276 13.96 9.92 -14.33
C ILE A 276 14.24 10.73 -13.06
N ILE A 277 15.47 10.67 -12.52
CA ILE A 277 15.88 11.48 -11.36
C ILE A 277 15.82 12.97 -11.71
N GLN A 278 16.29 13.37 -12.89
CA GLN A 278 16.23 14.75 -13.34
C GLN A 278 14.78 15.23 -13.50
N TRP A 279 13.90 14.39 -14.05
CA TRP A 279 12.47 14.67 -14.20
C TRP A 279 11.81 14.95 -12.85
N ILE A 280 11.90 14.02 -11.89
CA ILE A 280 11.27 14.22 -10.58
C ILE A 280 11.90 15.39 -9.80
N THR A 281 13.22 15.57 -9.91
CA THR A 281 13.92 16.70 -9.28
C THR A 281 13.43 18.04 -9.84
N SER A 282 13.25 18.13 -11.16
CA SER A 282 12.73 19.33 -11.82
C SER A 282 11.31 19.66 -11.35
N LEU A 283 10.47 18.65 -11.13
CA LEU A 283 9.11 18.84 -10.59
C LEU A 283 9.12 19.24 -9.12
N LYS A 284 10.01 18.66 -8.30
CA LYS A 284 10.21 19.08 -6.90
C LYS A 284 10.73 20.52 -6.80
N PHE A 285 11.52 20.98 -7.76
CA PHE A 285 11.97 22.37 -7.83
C PHE A 285 10.87 23.32 -8.31
N LYS A 286 10.03 22.87 -9.26
CA LYS A 286 8.94 23.66 -9.84
C LYS A 286 7.79 23.88 -8.85
N TYR A 287 7.43 22.85 -8.11
CA TYR A 287 6.26 22.89 -7.24
C TYR A 287 6.62 23.33 -5.83
N GLU A 288 5.75 24.15 -5.25
CA GLU A 288 5.82 24.59 -3.87
C GLU A 288 4.71 23.89 -3.08
N LEU A 289 5.01 23.49 -1.85
CA LEU A 289 4.04 22.94 -0.90
C LEU A 289 4.28 23.54 0.48
N ASP A 290 3.43 24.49 0.86
CA ASP A 290 3.40 25.06 2.21
C ASP A 290 2.20 24.48 2.97
N VAL A 291 2.47 23.85 4.11
CA VAL A 291 1.47 23.17 4.94
C VAL A 291 1.62 23.68 6.36
N THR A 292 0.61 24.42 6.82
CA THR A 292 0.60 25.03 8.16
C THR A 292 -0.56 24.47 8.98
N PRO A 293 -0.38 24.23 10.30
CA PRO A 293 -1.47 23.79 11.14
C PRO A 293 -2.51 24.91 11.32
N VAL A 294 -3.79 24.54 11.34
CA VAL A 294 -4.92 25.44 11.60
C VAL A 294 -5.94 24.74 12.51
N GLY A 295 -6.71 25.51 13.26
CA GLY A 295 -7.78 24.95 14.08
C GLY A 295 -8.86 24.24 13.27
N ILE A 296 -9.35 23.08 13.72
CA ILE A 296 -10.51 22.42 13.08
C ILE A 296 -11.68 23.40 12.93
N SER A 297 -11.94 24.24 13.94
CA SER A 297 -12.99 25.27 13.90
C SER A 297 -12.68 26.46 13.00
N GLU A 298 -11.43 26.60 12.55
CA GLU A 298 -10.96 27.69 11.68
C GLU A 298 -10.81 27.25 10.22
N MET A 299 -10.89 25.93 9.95
CA MET A 299 -10.82 25.40 8.60
C MET A 299 -11.98 25.93 7.75
N LYS A 300 -11.64 26.55 6.62
CA LYS A 300 -12.61 27.01 5.63
C LYS A 300 -13.28 25.82 4.96
N ASN A 301 -14.58 25.94 4.75
CA ASN A 301 -15.43 24.96 4.05
C ASN A 301 -15.54 23.59 4.74
N TRP A 302 -14.99 23.43 5.94
CA TRP A 302 -15.16 22.23 6.77
C TRP A 302 -16.00 22.55 8.01
N ILE A 303 -16.95 21.67 8.31
CA ILE A 303 -17.91 21.84 9.39
C ILE A 303 -17.69 20.73 10.40
N TYR A 304 -17.57 21.11 11.68
CA TYR A 304 -17.68 20.21 12.82
C TYR A 304 -19.02 20.48 13.53
N ASP A 305 -19.94 19.50 13.48
CA ASP A 305 -21.29 19.61 14.03
C ASP A 305 -21.47 18.89 15.38
N GLY A 306 -20.39 18.31 15.92
CA GLY A 306 -20.40 17.48 17.14
C GLY A 306 -20.50 15.97 16.87
N ASP A 307 -21.00 15.58 15.70
CA ASP A 307 -21.05 14.18 15.23
C ASP A 307 -19.84 13.87 14.34
N THR A 308 -19.63 14.66 13.28
CA THR A 308 -18.58 14.46 12.27
C THR A 308 -17.83 15.74 11.93
N ILE A 309 -16.66 15.60 11.29
CA ILE A 309 -16.00 16.69 10.56
C ILE A 309 -16.15 16.40 9.07
N HIS A 310 -16.83 17.27 8.32
CA HIS A 310 -17.10 17.04 6.90
C HIS A 310 -16.98 18.33 6.08
N HIS A 311 -16.71 18.20 4.80
CA HIS A 311 -16.70 19.35 3.89
C HIS A 311 -18.13 19.80 3.58
N GLU A 312 -18.40 21.11 3.52
CA GLU A 312 -19.74 21.69 3.31
C GLU A 312 -20.44 21.23 2.03
N SER A 313 -19.66 20.82 1.01
CA SER A 313 -20.16 20.29 -0.25
C SER A 313 -20.33 18.77 -0.29
N GLY A 314 -20.07 18.08 0.83
CA GLY A 314 -20.14 16.61 0.94
C GLY A 314 -19.09 15.87 0.12
N LYS A 315 -17.97 16.54 -0.23
CA LYS A 315 -16.88 15.98 -1.05
C LYS A 315 -15.72 15.46 -0.21
N TYR A 316 -14.81 14.76 -0.88
CA TYR A 316 -13.53 14.26 -0.36
C TYR A 316 -13.67 13.14 0.66
N PHE A 317 -13.96 13.46 1.93
CA PHE A 317 -14.07 12.54 3.04
C PHE A 317 -14.72 13.23 4.25
N ASP A 318 -15.12 12.43 5.23
CA ASP A 318 -15.46 12.89 6.57
C ASP A 318 -14.59 12.21 7.63
N VAL A 319 -14.54 12.80 8.82
CA VAL A 319 -14.01 12.20 10.04
C VAL A 319 -15.19 11.89 10.93
N MET A 320 -15.30 10.65 11.37
CA MET A 320 -16.39 10.14 12.22
C MET A 320 -15.84 9.49 13.49
N GLY A 321 -16.67 9.43 14.53
CA GLY A 321 -16.41 8.60 15.69
C GLY A 321 -16.86 7.16 15.47
N CYS A 322 -16.11 6.19 15.98
CA CYS A 322 -16.45 4.78 15.92
C CYS A 322 -16.30 4.12 17.29
N ARG A 323 -17.33 3.39 17.71
CA ARG A 323 -17.27 2.45 18.83
C ARG A 323 -17.05 1.06 18.28
N VAL A 324 -15.97 0.44 18.73
CA VAL A 324 -15.55 -0.88 18.32
C VAL A 324 -15.73 -1.84 19.47
N GLU A 325 -16.44 -2.93 19.23
CA GLU A 325 -16.56 -4.07 20.14
C GLU A 325 -16.22 -5.31 19.33
N ILE A 326 -15.12 -5.97 19.67
CA ILE A 326 -14.67 -7.20 18.99
C ILE A 326 -14.48 -8.27 20.06
N GLY A 327 -15.02 -9.46 19.81
CA GLY A 327 -14.86 -10.58 20.72
C GLY A 327 -14.90 -11.93 20.01
N ASN A 328 -13.96 -12.81 20.40
CA ASN A 328 -14.09 -14.25 20.18
C ASN A 328 -14.43 -14.95 21.52
N ARG A 329 -13.65 -14.73 22.58
CA ARG A 329 -13.89 -15.24 23.96
C ARG A 329 -13.99 -14.14 25.03
N GLU A 330 -13.25 -13.04 24.87
CA GLU A 330 -13.33 -11.84 25.69
C GLU A 330 -13.65 -10.66 24.77
N VAL A 331 -14.62 -9.82 25.14
CA VAL A 331 -14.99 -8.63 24.36
C VAL A 331 -14.05 -7.49 24.73
N VAL A 332 -13.30 -7.01 23.75
CA VAL A 332 -12.51 -5.78 23.86
C VAL A 332 -13.33 -4.66 23.25
N SER A 333 -13.46 -3.54 23.99
CA SER A 333 -14.21 -2.37 23.54
C SER A 333 -13.36 -1.11 23.64
N TRP A 334 -13.33 -0.33 22.57
CA TRP A 334 -12.70 0.99 22.53
C TRP A 334 -13.42 1.90 21.55
N ASP A 335 -13.16 3.20 21.68
CA ASP A 335 -13.67 4.21 20.75
C ASP A 335 -12.48 4.85 20.02
N GLN A 336 -12.64 5.20 18.74
CA GLN A 336 -11.63 5.93 17.97
C GLN A 336 -12.23 6.80 16.86
N PRO A 337 -11.57 7.90 16.47
CA PRO A 337 -11.85 8.57 15.21
C PRO A 337 -11.48 7.67 14.03
N MET A 338 -12.20 7.83 12.92
CA MET A 338 -11.90 7.18 11.64
C MET A 338 -12.20 8.13 10.50
N VAL A 339 -11.47 7.97 9.39
CA VAL A 339 -11.73 8.70 8.15
C VAL A 339 -12.62 7.84 7.26
N ARG A 340 -13.71 8.40 6.76
CA ARG A 340 -14.57 7.73 5.77
C ARG A 340 -14.54 8.51 4.46
N SER A 341 -14.14 7.85 3.39
CA SER A 341 -14.15 8.47 2.07
C SER A 341 -15.57 8.70 1.58
N ALA A 342 -15.81 9.85 0.93
CA ALA A 342 -17.15 10.22 0.43
C ALA A 342 -17.63 9.33 -0.72
N GLN A 343 -16.75 8.50 -1.27
CA GLN A 343 -16.97 7.68 -2.45
C GLN A 343 -15.84 6.66 -2.62
N GLU A 344 -16.08 5.66 -3.46
CA GLU A 344 -15.04 4.76 -3.95
C GLU A 344 -13.99 5.53 -4.76
N GLY A 345 -12.72 5.18 -4.54
CA GLY A 345 -11.61 5.70 -5.33
C GLY A 345 -11.17 4.76 -6.44
N LEU A 346 -10.22 5.27 -7.25
CA LEU A 346 -9.64 4.60 -8.39
C LEU A 346 -8.13 4.79 -8.37
N MET A 347 -7.40 3.68 -8.47
CA MET A 347 -5.95 3.66 -8.64
C MET A 347 -5.62 2.81 -9.85
N GLY A 348 -4.96 3.37 -10.86
CA GLY A 348 -4.58 2.55 -11.98
C GLY A 348 -3.37 3.00 -12.77
N PHE A 349 -2.67 1.99 -13.28
CA PHE A 349 -1.56 2.14 -14.23
C PHE A 349 -2.04 1.88 -15.64
N ILE A 350 -1.61 2.74 -16.55
CA ILE A 350 -1.51 2.45 -17.96
C ILE A 350 -0.15 1.82 -18.22
N VAL A 351 -0.14 0.72 -18.97
CA VAL A 351 1.07 0.06 -19.44
C VAL A 351 1.12 0.04 -20.96
N LYS A 352 2.32 0.18 -21.52
CA LYS A 352 2.57 0.11 -22.95
C LYS A 352 3.88 -0.64 -23.19
N LYS A 353 3.96 -1.44 -24.26
CA LYS A 353 5.22 -2.04 -24.68
C LYS A 353 6.02 -1.00 -25.46
N ILE A 354 7.22 -0.67 -24.96
CA ILE A 354 8.15 0.27 -25.58
C ILE A 354 9.51 -0.43 -25.59
N ASN A 355 10.20 -0.42 -26.73
CA ASN A 355 11.46 -1.15 -26.92
C ASN A 355 11.36 -2.65 -26.55
N GLY A 356 10.20 -3.26 -26.81
CA GLY A 356 9.98 -4.69 -26.55
C GLY A 356 9.67 -5.06 -25.09
N ILE A 357 9.58 -4.10 -24.16
CA ILE A 357 9.30 -4.35 -22.74
C ILE A 357 8.17 -3.45 -22.22
N TYR A 358 7.41 -3.93 -21.22
CA TYR A 358 6.35 -3.13 -20.63
C TYR A 358 6.90 -1.97 -19.81
N HIS A 359 6.39 -0.79 -20.09
CA HIS A 359 6.57 0.42 -19.31
C HIS A 359 5.24 0.81 -18.66
N PHE A 360 5.33 1.42 -17.50
CA PHE A 360 4.24 1.95 -16.70
C PHE A 360 4.25 3.47 -16.81
N LEU A 361 3.10 4.06 -17.11
CA LEU A 361 2.95 5.51 -17.12
C LEU A 361 2.79 5.99 -15.68
N VAL A 362 3.85 6.51 -15.09
CA VAL A 362 3.86 7.00 -13.71
C VAL A 362 3.54 8.49 -13.71
N GLN A 363 2.81 8.97 -12.71
CA GLN A 363 2.61 10.42 -12.49
C GLN A 363 3.42 10.89 -11.28
N ALA A 364 3.96 12.10 -11.31
CA ALA A 364 4.43 12.80 -10.12
C ALA A 364 3.25 13.52 -9.45
N LYS A 365 2.87 13.06 -8.27
CA LYS A 365 1.68 13.53 -7.55
C LYS A 365 2.06 14.26 -6.27
N LEU A 366 1.56 15.49 -6.15
CA LEU A 366 1.55 16.23 -4.90
C LEU A 366 0.31 15.85 -4.09
N GLU A 367 0.52 15.57 -2.81
CA GLU A 367 -0.54 15.46 -1.81
C GLU A 367 -0.14 16.27 -0.57
N SER A 368 -1.12 16.74 0.20
CA SER A 368 -0.94 17.69 1.29
C SER A 368 0.00 17.22 2.40
N GLY A 369 0.09 15.91 2.62
CA GLY A 369 0.96 15.29 3.62
C GLY A 369 2.22 14.63 3.07
N ASN A 370 2.58 14.89 1.80
CA ASN A 370 3.84 14.40 1.23
C ASN A 370 5.05 14.98 1.96
N PHE A 371 6.08 14.17 2.19
CA PHE A 371 7.32 14.64 2.81
C PHE A 371 8.16 15.55 1.92
N ASP A 372 8.20 15.24 0.62
CA ASP A 372 9.13 15.84 -0.34
C ASP A 372 8.39 16.29 -1.61
N ILE A 373 7.31 17.06 -1.39
CA ILE A 373 6.50 17.75 -2.40
C ILE A 373 5.73 16.78 -3.31
N VAL A 374 6.41 16.02 -4.17
CA VAL A 374 5.81 15.02 -5.06
C VAL A 374 6.40 13.62 -4.85
N GLU A 375 5.52 12.62 -4.98
CA GLU A 375 5.90 11.21 -5.07
C GLU A 375 5.37 10.61 -6.38
N MET A 376 6.06 9.60 -6.91
CA MET A 376 5.61 8.79 -8.04
C MET A 376 4.37 7.99 -7.64
N ALA A 377 3.33 8.11 -8.45
CA ALA A 377 2.01 7.57 -8.23
C ALA A 377 1.50 6.86 -9.50
N PRO A 378 0.43 6.05 -9.40
CA PRO A 378 -0.22 5.45 -10.56
C PRO A 378 -0.63 6.48 -11.60
N THR A 379 -0.79 6.09 -12.86
CA THR A 379 -1.25 6.98 -13.94
C THR A 379 -2.50 7.77 -13.53
N VAL A 380 -3.44 7.11 -12.86
CA VAL A 380 -4.62 7.75 -12.27
C VAL A 380 -4.70 7.37 -10.80
N GLN A 381 -4.79 8.38 -9.94
CA GLN A 381 -5.04 8.23 -8.52
C GLN A 381 -6.10 9.23 -8.06
N CYS A 382 -7.28 8.70 -7.76
CA CYS A 382 -8.46 9.45 -7.36
C CYS A 382 -8.98 8.92 -6.02
N LEU A 383 -8.29 9.26 -4.93
CA LEU A 383 -8.67 8.90 -3.56
C LEU A 383 -9.54 9.97 -2.89
N THR A 384 -9.55 11.18 -3.44
CA THR A 384 -10.19 12.36 -2.84
C THR A 384 -11.06 13.05 -3.88
N GLY A 385 -12.35 12.72 -3.91
CA GLY A 385 -13.32 13.37 -4.82
C GLY A 385 -13.64 12.59 -6.10
N ASN A 386 -14.73 13.01 -6.76
CA ASN A 386 -15.42 12.19 -7.75
C ASN A 386 -14.73 12.21 -9.10
N TYR A 387 -14.11 11.10 -9.48
CA TYR A 387 -13.49 11.01 -10.79
C TYR A 387 -14.51 10.95 -11.94
N ARG A 388 -15.80 10.70 -11.66
CA ARG A 388 -16.83 10.60 -12.71
C ARG A 388 -17.10 11.98 -13.32
N LYS A 389 -17.18 12.03 -14.65
CA LYS A 389 -17.45 13.25 -15.43
C LYS A 389 -18.67 14.02 -14.89
N GLY A 390 -18.54 15.34 -14.79
CA GLY A 390 -19.58 16.24 -14.29
C GLY A 390 -19.72 16.30 -12.77
N LYS A 391 -18.99 15.46 -12.02
CA LYS A 391 -18.96 15.48 -10.55
C LYS A 391 -17.61 15.94 -9.97
N ASN A 392 -16.55 15.97 -10.78
CA ASN A 392 -15.26 16.53 -10.40
C ASN A 392 -15.12 18.01 -10.72
N GLU A 393 -14.25 18.69 -9.98
CA GLU A 393 -13.89 20.10 -10.20
C GLU A 393 -12.78 20.27 -11.24
N TYR A 394 -12.14 19.17 -11.65
CA TYR A 394 -11.00 19.17 -12.55
C TYR A 394 -11.01 17.98 -13.51
N THR A 395 -10.30 18.11 -14.63
CA THR A 395 -10.03 17.01 -15.55
C THR A 395 -8.93 16.12 -15.00
N ILE A 396 -9.12 14.80 -15.11
CA ILE A 396 -8.12 13.80 -14.72
C ILE A 396 -7.49 13.27 -16.00
N PRO A 397 -6.20 13.56 -16.27
CA PRO A 397 -5.52 13.00 -17.44
C PRO A 397 -5.59 11.48 -17.45
N TYR A 398 -5.75 10.90 -18.64
CA TYR A 398 -5.76 9.46 -18.88
C TYR A 398 -6.89 8.63 -18.23
N LEU A 399 -7.86 9.27 -17.57
CA LEU A 399 -8.96 8.56 -16.90
C LEU A 399 -9.77 7.69 -17.86
N GLU A 400 -10.06 8.18 -19.06
CA GLU A 400 -10.92 7.49 -20.02
C GLU A 400 -10.29 6.21 -20.55
N GLN A 401 -8.98 6.17 -20.68
CA GLN A 401 -8.23 4.98 -21.09
C GLN A 401 -8.37 3.87 -20.04
N ILE A 402 -8.46 4.23 -18.77
CA ILE A 402 -8.70 3.26 -17.68
C ILE A 402 -10.16 2.83 -17.65
N LEU A 403 -11.11 3.77 -17.67
CA LEU A 403 -12.53 3.46 -17.52
C LEU A 403 -13.11 2.68 -18.71
N ASN A 404 -12.60 2.91 -19.92
CA ASN A 404 -13.10 2.32 -21.15
C ASN A 404 -12.19 1.19 -21.66
N ALA A 405 -11.24 0.69 -20.86
CA ALA A 405 -10.33 -0.36 -21.25
C ALA A 405 -11.10 -1.65 -21.65
N PRO A 406 -10.81 -2.25 -22.83
CA PRO A 406 -11.33 -3.56 -23.19
C PRO A 406 -10.92 -4.63 -22.19
N LYS A 407 -11.79 -5.62 -21.92
CA LYS A 407 -11.53 -6.66 -20.91
C LYS A 407 -10.26 -7.46 -21.17
N ASP A 408 -9.91 -7.70 -22.43
CA ASP A 408 -8.69 -8.40 -22.85
C ASP A 408 -7.42 -7.56 -22.65
N LYS A 409 -7.55 -6.26 -22.43
CA LYS A 409 -6.47 -5.32 -22.12
C LYS A 409 -6.34 -5.01 -20.62
N ILE A 410 -7.19 -5.58 -19.78
CA ILE A 410 -7.10 -5.44 -18.33
C ILE A 410 -6.20 -6.56 -17.79
N TRP A 411 -5.02 -6.19 -17.31
CA TRP A 411 -4.04 -7.11 -16.73
C TRP A 411 -4.33 -7.44 -15.28
N TYR A 412 -4.86 -6.47 -14.55
CA TYR A 412 -5.25 -6.58 -13.15
C TYR A 412 -6.45 -5.69 -12.89
N SER A 413 -7.42 -6.19 -12.12
CA SER A 413 -8.58 -5.44 -11.66
C SER A 413 -9.12 -6.12 -10.40
N SER A 414 -9.08 -5.42 -9.28
CA SER A 414 -9.66 -5.89 -8.02
C SER A 414 -9.94 -4.70 -7.09
N TYR A 415 -10.97 -4.81 -6.26
CA TYR A 415 -11.21 -3.84 -5.20
C TYR A 415 -10.33 -4.16 -4.00
N GLN A 416 -9.60 -3.17 -3.50
CA GLN A 416 -8.71 -3.32 -2.36
C GLN A 416 -8.97 -2.21 -1.36
N SER A 417 -9.04 -2.58 -0.08
CA SER A 417 -9.25 -1.64 1.02
C SER A 417 -7.96 -1.05 1.55
N GLU A 418 -8.05 0.14 2.12
CA GLU A 418 -6.95 0.82 2.83
C GLU A 418 -6.81 0.30 4.29
N GLU A 419 -5.96 0.92 5.12
CA GLU A 419 -5.73 0.52 6.53
C GLU A 419 -7.03 0.57 7.36
N GLY A 420 -7.58 -0.58 7.75
CA GLY A 420 -8.79 -0.65 8.56
C GLY A 420 -8.61 -0.09 9.98
N GLY A 421 -7.37 0.18 10.40
CA GLY A 421 -7.08 0.87 11.66
C GLY A 421 -7.42 2.36 11.65
N ARG A 422 -7.57 3.00 10.48
CA ARG A 422 -7.80 4.45 10.34
C ARG A 422 -8.91 4.81 9.36
N PHE A 423 -9.08 4.00 8.31
CA PHE A 423 -10.06 4.25 7.25
C PHE A 423 -11.28 3.36 7.44
N PHE A 424 -12.46 3.95 7.51
CA PHE A 424 -13.72 3.23 7.71
C PHE A 424 -14.29 2.76 6.37
N GLN A 425 -14.23 1.45 6.13
CA GLN A 425 -14.80 0.76 4.97
C GLN A 425 -14.39 1.38 3.63
N GLU A 426 -13.17 1.92 3.57
CA GLU A 426 -12.62 2.50 2.36
C GLU A 426 -12.09 1.41 1.43
N GLN A 427 -12.51 1.44 0.17
CA GLN A 427 -11.96 0.61 -0.89
C GLN A 427 -11.81 1.37 -2.20
N ASN A 428 -10.83 0.94 -2.97
CA ASN A 428 -10.45 1.53 -4.24
C ASN A 428 -10.41 0.45 -5.31
N LEU A 429 -10.87 0.79 -6.52
CA LEU A 429 -10.63 -0.07 -7.68
C LEU A 429 -9.16 0.05 -8.07
N ASN A 430 -8.42 -1.05 -7.94
CA ASN A 430 -7.04 -1.16 -8.36
C ASN A 430 -6.98 -1.84 -9.72
N ILE A 431 -6.43 -1.15 -10.72
CA ILE A 431 -6.47 -1.62 -12.11
C ILE A 431 -5.16 -1.36 -12.87
N ILE A 432 -4.78 -2.30 -13.73
CA ILE A 432 -3.66 -2.16 -14.67
C ILE A 432 -4.20 -2.41 -16.07
N VAL A 433 -4.10 -1.43 -16.95
CA VAL A 433 -4.65 -1.47 -18.30
C VAL A 433 -3.55 -1.31 -19.33
N GLU A 434 -3.58 -2.13 -20.37
CA GLU A 434 -2.67 -2.03 -21.51
C GLU A 434 -3.28 -1.15 -22.60
N VAL A 435 -2.53 -0.16 -23.06
CA VAL A 435 -2.90 0.67 -24.21
C VAL A 435 -2.22 0.17 -25.49
N GLY A 436 -2.84 0.44 -26.63
CA GLY A 436 -2.35 0.00 -27.92
C GLY A 436 -1.14 0.80 -28.45
N GLU A 437 -0.69 0.42 -29.63
CA GLU A 437 0.44 1.07 -30.31
C GLU A 437 0.15 2.54 -30.65
N GLU A 438 -1.13 2.87 -30.87
CA GLU A 438 -1.64 4.21 -31.14
C GLU A 438 -1.52 5.19 -29.96
N PHE A 439 -1.39 4.70 -28.73
CA PHE A 439 -1.20 5.57 -27.57
C PHE A 439 0.18 6.24 -27.62
N PRO A 440 0.29 7.57 -27.47
CA PRO A 440 1.53 8.29 -27.67
C PRO A 440 2.59 7.95 -26.61
N ILE A 441 3.86 8.00 -27.01
CA ILE A 441 5.00 7.89 -26.09
C ILE A 441 5.22 9.23 -25.39
N GLU A 442 5.01 10.35 -26.09
CA GLU A 442 5.00 11.68 -25.52
C GLU A 442 3.77 11.86 -24.61
N VAL A 443 4.03 12.27 -23.37
CA VAL A 443 3.03 12.41 -22.30
C VAL A 443 3.18 13.77 -21.64
N GLU A 444 2.21 14.18 -20.80
CA GLU A 444 2.31 15.49 -20.14
C GLU A 444 3.50 15.54 -19.15
N GLU A 445 3.98 16.75 -18.86
CA GLU A 445 5.18 17.01 -18.04
C GLU A 445 5.22 16.31 -16.68
N ASN A 446 4.06 16.05 -16.08
CA ASN A 446 3.94 15.39 -14.78
C ASN A 446 3.92 13.86 -14.89
N TYR A 447 4.17 13.32 -16.07
CA TYR A 447 4.17 11.88 -16.32
C TYR A 447 5.48 11.42 -16.92
N CYS A 448 5.84 10.17 -16.62
CA CYS A 448 7.05 9.55 -17.14
C CYS A 448 6.82 8.04 -17.31
N TRP A 449 7.36 7.47 -18.39
CA TRP A 449 7.36 6.03 -18.61
C TRP A 449 8.54 5.39 -17.88
N LEU A 450 8.25 4.44 -16.99
CA LEU A 450 9.25 3.66 -16.26
C LEU A 450 9.04 2.17 -16.50
N THR A 451 10.11 1.39 -16.54
CA THR A 451 9.99 -0.08 -16.46
C THR A 451 9.65 -0.50 -15.04
N LEU A 452 9.14 -1.73 -14.89
CA LEU A 452 8.88 -2.30 -13.57
C LEU A 452 10.18 -2.44 -12.75
N ASN A 453 11.29 -2.80 -13.40
CA ASN A 453 12.61 -2.85 -12.76
C ASN A 453 13.03 -1.47 -12.20
N GLN A 454 12.83 -0.40 -12.97
CA GLN A 454 13.13 0.96 -12.51
C GLN A 454 12.23 1.37 -11.35
N MET A 455 10.94 1.08 -11.41
CA MET A 455 10.02 1.36 -10.31
C MET A 455 10.43 0.67 -9.02
N LEU A 456 10.78 -0.63 -9.06
CA LEU A 456 11.28 -1.37 -7.89
C LEU A 456 12.62 -0.82 -7.37
N SER A 457 13.48 -0.34 -8.26
CA SER A 457 14.71 0.35 -7.86
C SER A 457 14.40 1.61 -7.06
N PHE A 458 13.40 2.40 -7.47
CA PHE A 458 12.97 3.57 -6.70
C PHE A 458 12.26 3.23 -5.38
N VAL A 459 11.62 2.06 -5.25
CA VAL A 459 11.05 1.62 -3.95
C VAL A 459 12.14 1.52 -2.89
N THR A 460 13.39 1.21 -3.26
CA THR A 460 14.50 1.13 -2.30
C THR A 460 14.84 2.46 -1.62
N TYR A 461 14.39 3.58 -2.21
CA TYR A 461 14.59 4.92 -1.68
C TYR A 461 13.26 5.47 -1.12
N ASN A 462 13.34 6.02 0.09
CA ASN A 462 12.17 6.56 0.78
C ASN A 462 11.60 7.77 0.02
N ASN A 463 10.27 7.94 0.06
CA ASN A 463 9.54 9.09 -0.51
C ASN A 463 9.68 9.26 -2.04
N TYR A 464 9.94 8.17 -2.77
CA TYR A 464 9.90 8.17 -4.25
C TYR A 464 8.61 7.58 -4.79
N LEU A 465 8.19 6.40 -4.35
CA LEU A 465 6.93 5.77 -4.78
C LEU A 465 5.90 5.79 -3.66
N ASN A 466 4.73 6.33 -3.96
CA ASN A 466 3.65 6.41 -3.00
C ASN A 466 2.93 5.08 -2.79
N ILE A 467 2.06 5.04 -1.78
CA ILE A 467 1.41 3.80 -1.37
C ILE A 467 0.44 3.20 -2.39
N ALA A 468 -0.17 4.05 -3.22
CA ALA A 468 -1.04 3.62 -4.30
C ALA A 468 -0.24 2.88 -5.39
N ALA A 469 0.91 3.42 -5.78
CA ALA A 469 1.83 2.76 -6.71
C ALA A 469 2.32 1.44 -6.12
N ARG A 470 2.80 1.46 -4.88
CA ARG A 470 3.26 0.27 -4.14
C ARG A 470 2.18 -0.82 -4.04
N SER A 471 0.93 -0.44 -3.77
CA SER A 471 -0.21 -1.37 -3.74
C SER A 471 -0.41 -2.06 -5.09
N LEU A 472 -0.41 -1.32 -6.21
CA LEU A 472 -0.52 -1.92 -7.54
C LEU A 472 0.70 -2.79 -7.90
N LEU A 473 1.92 -2.36 -7.53
CA LEU A 473 3.14 -3.15 -7.73
C LEU A 473 3.08 -4.50 -7.02
N SER A 474 2.55 -4.54 -5.80
CA SER A 474 2.41 -5.79 -5.03
C SER A 474 1.57 -6.84 -5.76
N ALA A 475 0.57 -6.40 -6.53
CA ALA A 475 -0.40 -7.25 -7.23
C ALA A 475 0.07 -7.75 -8.61
N ILE A 476 1.23 -7.29 -9.09
CA ILE A 476 1.79 -7.75 -10.36
C ILE A 476 2.17 -9.23 -10.25
N SER A 477 1.51 -10.07 -11.04
CA SER A 477 1.83 -11.49 -11.22
C SER A 477 2.77 -11.69 -12.41
N PHE A 478 3.57 -12.76 -12.36
CA PHE A 478 4.49 -13.16 -13.43
C PHE A 478 3.97 -14.34 -14.27
N TYR A 479 2.77 -14.84 -13.97
CA TYR A 479 2.08 -15.93 -14.66
C TYR A 479 0.62 -15.59 -14.93
#